data_AF-A0A9X9FYH7-F1
#
_entry.id   AF-A0A9X9FYH7-F1
#
_cell.length_a   1.000
_cell.length_b   1.000
_cell.length_c   1.000
_cell.angle_alpha   90.00
_cell.angle_beta   90.00
_cell.angle_gamma   90.00
#
_symmetry.space_group_name_H-M   'P 1'
#
loop_
_entity.id
_entity.type
_entity.pdbx_description
1 polymer ?
#
loop_
_entity_poly.entity_id
_entity_poly.type
_entity_poly.pdbx_seq_one_letter_code
_entity_poly.pdbx_strand_id
1 'polypeptide(L)'
;MTPYKAPLEGPRAQLKSELSTHASYNEWLSVSVSTDHECLQGRVGTPSKETALFAVHSSTSRPDGYVDIAADQPLHLIVSGLASAGRRCVIEFNTQFAAQERYLLKGGIADADSGWCRVKVINADTGAALAEFETPTQVTPAPTESPSWRQFMARQGCFLAPAEH
;
A
#
# COMPACT_ATOMS: atom_id res chain seq x y z
N MET A 1 -9.97 4.35 11.45
CA MET A 1 -9.60 5.14 10.26
C MET A 1 -10.86 5.44 9.47
N THR A 2 -11.02 6.65 8.93
CA THR A 2 -12.19 7.01 8.11
C THR A 2 -12.07 6.38 6.71
N PRO A 3 -13.16 5.90 6.09
CA PRO A 3 -13.12 5.41 4.72
C PRO A 3 -12.72 6.52 3.75
N TYR A 4 -11.87 6.19 2.77
CA TYR A 4 -11.52 7.10 1.69
C TYR A 4 -12.75 7.40 0.83
N LYS A 5 -12.83 8.65 0.38
CA LYS A 5 -13.79 9.11 -0.61
C LYS A 5 -13.04 9.94 -1.64
N ALA A 6 -13.15 9.58 -2.91
CA ALA A 6 -12.62 10.41 -3.98
C ALA A 6 -13.21 11.83 -3.89
N PRO A 7 -12.44 12.88 -4.21
CA PRO A 7 -12.94 14.23 -4.34
C PRO A 7 -14.20 14.27 -5.21
N LEU A 8 -15.21 15.04 -4.78
CA LEU A 8 -16.47 15.16 -5.53
C LEU A 8 -16.23 15.76 -6.91
N GLU A 9 -15.33 16.73 -6.98
CA GLU A 9 -14.93 17.45 -8.19
C GLU A 9 -13.58 16.95 -8.69
N GLY A 10 -13.40 16.92 -10.01
CA GLY A 10 -12.15 16.55 -10.66
C GLY A 10 -12.15 15.18 -11.35
N PRO A 11 -11.08 14.86 -12.09
CA PRO A 11 -10.93 13.59 -12.78
C PRO A 11 -10.84 12.42 -11.81
N ARG A 12 -11.43 11.28 -12.21
CA ARG A 12 -11.46 10.05 -11.42
C ARG A 12 -10.94 8.87 -12.21
N ALA A 13 -10.31 7.95 -11.50
CA ALA A 13 -10.00 6.61 -11.96
C ALA A 13 -10.68 5.59 -11.04
N GLN A 14 -10.62 4.32 -11.41
CA GLN A 14 -11.12 3.24 -10.58
C GLN A 14 -9.99 2.33 -10.15
N LEU A 15 -9.98 1.93 -8.88
CA LEU A 15 -9.00 1.00 -8.33
C LEU A 15 -9.73 -0.19 -7.70
N LYS A 16 -9.18 -1.39 -7.87
CA LYS A 16 -9.62 -2.60 -7.18
C LYS A 16 -8.41 -3.27 -6.53
N SER A 17 -8.59 -3.77 -5.32
CA SER A 17 -7.57 -4.61 -4.68
C SER A 17 -7.79 -6.08 -5.04
N GLU A 18 -6.73 -6.69 -5.57
CA GLU A 18 -6.52 -8.14 -5.71
C GLU A 18 -5.29 -8.56 -4.91
N LEU A 19 -4.99 -7.83 -3.84
CA LEU A 19 -3.97 -8.20 -2.86
C LEU A 19 -4.42 -9.44 -2.09
N SER A 20 -3.45 -10.23 -1.66
CA SER A 20 -3.70 -11.39 -0.81
C SER A 20 -2.71 -11.51 0.35
N THR A 21 -3.20 -12.09 1.43
CA THR A 21 -2.38 -12.64 2.53
C THR A 21 -2.50 -14.16 2.53
N HIS A 22 -1.71 -14.84 3.36
CA HIS A 22 -1.98 -16.24 3.65
C HIS A 22 -3.33 -16.38 4.39
N ALA A 23 -3.96 -17.55 4.26
CA ALA A 23 -5.24 -17.88 4.88
C ALA A 23 -5.08 -18.20 6.38
N SER A 24 -4.55 -17.25 7.16
CA SER A 24 -4.42 -17.34 8.61
C SER A 24 -5.17 -16.19 9.27
N TYR A 25 -5.84 -16.47 10.39
CA TYR A 25 -6.72 -15.52 11.09
C TYR A 25 -6.02 -14.24 11.57
N ASN A 26 -4.70 -14.31 11.78
CA ASN A 26 -3.91 -13.17 12.28
C ASN A 26 -3.24 -12.37 11.15
N GLU A 27 -3.49 -12.73 9.90
CA GLU A 27 -2.89 -12.08 8.75
C GLU A 27 -3.87 -11.14 8.06
N TRP A 28 -3.40 -9.93 7.81
CA TRP A 28 -4.21 -8.91 7.18
C TRP A 28 -3.32 -7.94 6.43
N LEU A 29 -3.90 -7.33 5.40
CA LEU A 29 -3.37 -6.20 4.67
C LEU A 29 -4.41 -5.10 4.65
N SER A 30 -3.94 -3.87 4.52
CA SER A 30 -4.77 -2.71 4.30
C SER A 30 -4.08 -1.79 3.31
N VAL A 31 -4.89 -1.06 2.56
CA VAL A 31 -4.45 0.01 1.69
C VAL A 31 -5.09 1.29 2.20
N SER A 32 -4.28 2.30 2.47
CA SER A 32 -4.75 3.64 2.83
C SER A 32 -4.24 4.68 1.83
N VAL A 33 -5.00 5.76 1.71
CA VAL A 33 -4.57 6.99 1.04
C VAL A 33 -4.15 7.97 2.11
N SER A 34 -2.92 8.46 2.01
CA SER A 34 -2.40 9.49 2.89
C SER A 34 -2.47 10.86 2.23
N THR A 35 -2.89 11.87 3.00
CA THR A 35 -2.73 13.29 2.61
C THR A 35 -1.41 13.87 3.10
N ASP A 36 -0.55 13.04 3.68
CA ASP A 36 0.79 13.43 4.04
C ASP A 36 1.72 13.35 2.83
N HIS A 37 2.28 14.50 2.49
CA HIS A 37 3.24 14.68 1.42
C HIS A 37 4.69 14.52 1.89
N GLU A 38 4.94 14.26 3.17
CA GLU A 38 6.30 14.05 3.70
C GLU A 38 7.01 12.87 3.01
N CYS A 39 6.25 11.85 2.57
CA CYS A 39 6.79 10.75 1.79
C CYS A 39 7.36 11.18 0.43
N LEU A 40 6.80 12.23 -0.19
CA LEU A 40 7.36 12.84 -1.41
C LEU A 40 8.72 13.51 -1.17
N GLN A 41 9.06 13.81 0.07
CA GLN A 41 10.32 14.43 0.47
C GLN A 41 11.33 13.41 1.03
N GLY A 42 11.06 12.11 0.88
CA GLY A 42 11.90 11.04 1.44
C GLY A 42 11.80 10.91 2.97
N ARG A 43 10.74 11.43 3.58
CA ARG A 43 10.46 11.33 5.02
C ARG A 43 9.26 10.42 5.24
N VAL A 44 9.26 9.59 6.28
CA VAL A 44 8.09 8.76 6.61
C VAL A 44 6.90 9.66 6.94
N GLY A 45 5.75 9.37 6.31
CA GLY A 45 4.53 10.14 6.55
C GLY A 45 4.02 9.99 7.98
N THR A 46 3.30 11.00 8.46
CA THR A 46 2.60 10.96 9.74
C THR A 46 1.33 10.11 9.61
N PRO A 47 1.18 9.01 10.39
CA PRO A 47 0.05 8.08 10.26
C PRO A 47 -1.34 8.69 10.56
N SER A 48 -1.40 9.91 11.09
CA SER A 48 -2.66 10.55 11.52
C SER A 48 -3.49 11.14 10.39
N LYS A 49 -3.00 11.10 9.14
CA LYS A 49 -3.63 11.71 7.96
C LYS A 49 -4.09 10.70 6.89
N GLU A 50 -4.24 9.45 7.31
CA GLU A 50 -4.62 8.34 6.45
C GLU A 50 -6.14 8.11 6.42
N THR A 51 -6.61 7.68 5.25
CA THR A 51 -7.98 7.24 5.01
C THR A 51 -7.98 5.83 4.43
N ALA A 52 -8.87 4.97 4.91
CA ALA A 52 -8.90 3.55 4.54
C ALA A 52 -9.52 3.37 3.16
N LEU A 53 -8.75 2.78 2.23
CA LEU A 53 -9.21 2.46 0.88
C LEU A 53 -9.65 1.01 0.79
N PHE A 54 -8.80 0.08 1.21
CA PHE A 54 -9.10 -1.36 1.23
C PHE A 54 -8.66 -2.02 2.55
N ALA A 55 -9.42 -3.01 2.99
CA ALA A 55 -9.05 -3.97 4.01
C ALA A 55 -9.06 -5.37 3.38
N VAL A 56 -7.97 -6.11 3.53
CA VAL A 56 -7.71 -7.38 2.86
C VAL A 56 -7.43 -8.45 3.90
N HIS A 57 -8.13 -9.57 3.79
CA HIS A 57 -7.92 -10.73 4.63
C HIS A 57 -7.98 -11.99 3.78
N SER A 58 -6.94 -12.82 3.83
CA SER A 58 -6.72 -13.90 2.86
C SER A 58 -6.79 -13.32 1.44
N SER A 59 -7.69 -13.79 0.59
CA SER A 59 -7.91 -13.26 -0.77
C SER A 59 -9.12 -12.32 -0.89
N THR A 60 -9.75 -11.94 0.24
CA THR A 60 -10.97 -11.12 0.24
C THR A 60 -10.63 -9.66 0.54
N SER A 61 -10.97 -8.77 -0.39
CA SER A 61 -10.89 -7.32 -0.20
C SER A 61 -12.24 -6.73 0.22
N ARG A 62 -12.20 -5.69 1.05
CA ARG A 62 -13.33 -4.84 1.41
C ARG A 62 -12.96 -3.37 1.23
N PRO A 63 -13.74 -2.57 0.48
CA PRO A 63 -14.87 -3.01 -0.34
C PRO A 63 -14.44 -3.98 -1.44
N ASP A 64 -15.40 -4.77 -1.90
CA ASP A 64 -15.21 -5.62 -3.08
C ASP A 64 -15.44 -4.80 -4.36
N GLY A 65 -14.74 -5.18 -5.42
CA GLY A 65 -14.81 -4.50 -6.72
C GLY A 65 -14.04 -3.19 -6.80
N TYR A 66 -14.41 -2.40 -7.81
CA TYR A 66 -13.78 -1.12 -8.13
C TYR A 66 -14.33 0.01 -7.28
N VAL A 67 -13.45 0.87 -6.77
CA VAL A 67 -13.79 2.12 -6.08
C VAL A 67 -13.21 3.31 -6.82
N ASP A 68 -13.92 4.43 -6.74
CA ASP A 68 -13.43 5.69 -7.30
C ASP A 68 -12.25 6.22 -6.49
N ILE A 69 -11.22 6.68 -7.21
CA ILE A 69 -10.06 7.40 -6.68
C ILE A 69 -9.79 8.66 -7.51
N ALA A 70 -9.07 9.61 -6.91
CA ALA A 70 -8.60 10.78 -7.62
C ALA A 70 -7.65 10.38 -8.77
N ALA A 71 -7.77 11.05 -9.92
CA ALA A 71 -6.91 10.87 -11.09
C ALA A 71 -6.21 12.17 -11.50
N ASP A 72 -5.31 12.07 -12.47
CA ASP A 72 -4.48 13.13 -13.04
C ASP A 72 -3.69 13.96 -12.00
N GLN A 73 -3.45 13.36 -10.84
CA GLN A 73 -2.61 13.90 -9.78
C GLN A 73 -1.94 12.77 -9.00
N PRO A 74 -0.80 13.02 -8.34
CA PRO A 74 -0.16 12.04 -7.47
C PRO A 74 -1.06 11.64 -6.29
N LEU A 75 -1.20 10.34 -6.10
CA LEU A 75 -1.87 9.75 -4.94
C LEU A 75 -0.86 8.97 -4.10
N HIS A 76 -0.77 9.31 -2.82
CA HIS A 76 0.09 8.60 -1.87
C HIS A 76 -0.67 7.40 -1.30
N LEU A 77 -0.27 6.20 -1.71
CA LEU A 77 -0.81 4.93 -1.23
C LEU A 77 0.13 4.29 -0.21
N ILE A 78 -0.46 3.75 0.85
CA ILE A 78 0.23 3.01 1.90
C ILE A 78 -0.38 1.62 1.95
N VAL A 79 0.43 0.60 1.67
CA VAL A 79 0.08 -0.80 1.90
C VAL A 79 0.71 -1.23 3.20
N SER A 80 -0.11 -1.58 4.18
CA SER A 80 0.36 -2.01 5.50
C SER A 80 -0.32 -3.30 5.94
N GLY A 81 0.40 -4.18 6.62
CA GLY A 81 -0.18 -5.44 7.09
C GLY A 81 0.70 -6.21 8.05
N LEU A 82 0.10 -7.24 8.63
CA LEU A 82 0.76 -8.19 9.53
C LEU A 82 0.72 -9.58 8.90
N ALA A 83 1.85 -10.28 8.98
CA ALA A 83 1.97 -11.70 8.65
C ALA A 83 2.34 -12.51 9.90
N SER A 84 2.30 -13.84 9.79
CA SER A 84 2.77 -14.75 10.83
C SER A 84 4.20 -14.44 11.31
N ALA A 85 4.49 -14.78 12.57
CA ALA A 85 5.76 -14.52 13.27
C ALA A 85 6.08 -13.03 13.50
N GLY A 86 5.07 -12.16 13.60
CA GLY A 86 5.26 -10.73 13.90
C GLY A 86 5.89 -9.95 12.74
N ARG A 87 5.87 -10.54 11.54
CA ARG A 87 6.30 -9.91 10.30
C ARG A 87 5.29 -8.85 9.86
N ARG A 88 5.80 -7.78 9.26
CA ARG A 88 5.04 -6.63 8.79
C ARG A 88 5.33 -6.40 7.32
N CYS A 89 4.29 -6.07 6.58
CA CYS A 89 4.41 -5.43 5.28
C CYS A 89 4.14 -3.95 5.47
N VAL A 90 5.05 -3.08 5.00
CA VAL A 90 4.79 -1.65 4.85
C VAL A 90 5.45 -1.20 3.54
N ILE A 91 4.64 -0.72 2.60
CA ILE A 91 5.08 -0.09 1.36
C ILE A 91 4.30 1.20 1.20
N GLU A 92 4.98 2.33 1.28
CA GLU A 92 4.42 3.64 0.97
C GLU A 92 4.95 4.09 -0.39
N PHE A 93 4.07 4.51 -1.30
CA PHE A 93 4.45 4.94 -2.64
C PHE A 93 3.50 5.98 -3.21
N ASN A 94 4.02 6.78 -4.13
CA ASN A 94 3.24 7.74 -4.89
C ASN A 94 3.04 7.23 -6.31
N THR A 95 1.82 7.32 -6.81
CA THR A 95 1.47 6.94 -8.18
C THR A 95 0.41 7.89 -8.72
N GLN A 96 0.41 8.14 -10.02
CA GLN A 96 -0.60 8.96 -10.68
C GLN A 96 -1.43 8.06 -11.60
N PHE A 97 -2.74 8.11 -11.43
CA PHE A 97 -3.69 7.34 -12.24
C PHE A 97 -4.27 8.24 -13.32
N ALA A 98 -4.41 7.73 -14.55
CA ALA A 98 -5.07 8.47 -15.62
C ALA A 98 -6.58 8.45 -15.45
N ALA A 99 -7.24 9.57 -15.79
CA ALA A 99 -8.69 9.68 -15.71
C ALA A 99 -9.42 8.62 -16.56
N GLN A 100 -10.57 8.17 -16.05
CA GLN A 100 -11.49 7.22 -16.68
C GLN A 100 -10.91 5.81 -16.92
N GLU A 101 -9.72 5.52 -16.41
CA GLU A 101 -9.11 4.20 -16.48
C GLU A 101 -9.36 3.37 -15.21
N ARG A 102 -9.17 2.06 -15.35
CA ARG A 102 -9.33 1.08 -14.27
C ARG A 102 -7.99 0.44 -13.94
N TYR A 103 -7.73 0.23 -12.65
CA TYR A 103 -6.47 -0.30 -12.16
C TYR A 103 -6.67 -1.40 -11.11
N LEU A 104 -5.69 -2.29 -11.03
CA LEU A 104 -5.61 -3.38 -10.07
C LEU A 104 -4.37 -3.21 -9.19
N LEU A 105 -4.55 -3.31 -7.87
CA LEU A 105 -3.46 -3.57 -6.92
C LEU A 105 -3.30 -5.08 -6.76
N LYS A 106 -2.17 -5.64 -7.19
CA LYS A 106 -1.87 -7.07 -7.09
C LYS A 106 -0.66 -7.34 -6.21
N GLY A 107 -0.59 -8.55 -5.67
CA GLY A 107 0.50 -9.00 -4.80
C GLY A 107 0.00 -9.17 -3.37
N GLY A 108 0.74 -8.62 -2.41
CA GLY A 108 0.53 -8.75 -0.98
C GLY A 108 1.70 -9.47 -0.33
N ILE A 109 1.39 -10.27 0.69
CA ILE A 109 2.39 -11.07 1.41
C ILE A 109 2.38 -12.45 0.78
N ALA A 110 3.21 -12.63 -0.25
CA ALA A 110 3.28 -13.87 -1.01
C ALA A 110 4.09 -14.91 -0.26
N ASP A 111 3.45 -15.99 0.17
CA ASP A 111 4.03 -17.18 0.79
C ASP A 111 4.85 -16.98 2.08
N ALA A 112 4.63 -17.88 3.03
CA ALA A 112 5.34 -17.88 4.30
C ALA A 112 6.87 -17.92 4.13
N ASP A 113 7.34 -18.49 3.01
CA ASP A 113 8.74 -18.76 2.71
C ASP A 113 9.48 -17.63 1.99
N SER A 114 8.79 -16.70 1.32
CA SER A 114 9.49 -15.66 0.54
C SER A 114 10.05 -14.57 1.43
N GLY A 115 9.35 -14.22 2.51
CA GLY A 115 9.73 -13.10 3.37
C GLY A 115 9.68 -11.75 2.66
N TRP A 116 8.92 -11.62 1.57
CA TRP A 116 8.73 -10.38 0.82
C TRP A 116 7.28 -9.89 0.87
N CYS A 117 7.12 -8.58 0.94
CA CYS A 117 5.88 -7.91 0.58
C CYS A 117 6.03 -7.27 -0.80
N ARG A 118 5.04 -7.49 -1.67
CA ARG A 118 5.07 -6.98 -3.05
C ARG A 118 3.76 -6.31 -3.41
N VAL A 119 3.82 -5.20 -4.13
CA VAL A 119 2.64 -4.52 -4.67
C VAL A 119 2.92 -4.14 -6.12
N LYS A 120 2.02 -4.54 -7.01
CA LYS A 120 2.00 -4.10 -8.41
C LYS A 120 0.74 -3.30 -8.67
N VAL A 121 0.89 -2.21 -9.41
CA VAL A 121 -0.22 -1.41 -9.94
C VAL A 121 -0.31 -1.72 -11.43
N ILE A 122 -1.46 -2.22 -11.89
CA ILE A 122 -1.67 -2.66 -13.27
C ILE A 122 -2.89 -1.96 -13.84
N ASN A 123 -2.80 -1.37 -15.02
CA ASN A 123 -3.98 -0.93 -15.76
C ASN A 123 -4.78 -2.18 -16.17
N ALA A 124 -6.03 -2.26 -15.72
CA ALA A 124 -6.90 -3.42 -15.89
C ALA A 124 -7.37 -3.62 -17.33
N ASP A 125 -7.40 -2.55 -18.12
CA ASP A 125 -7.89 -2.54 -19.50
C ASP A 125 -6.79 -2.94 -20.49
N THR A 126 -5.56 -2.50 -20.24
CA THR A 126 -4.41 -2.73 -21.13
C THR A 126 -3.48 -3.84 -20.63
N GLY A 127 -3.53 -4.17 -19.34
CA GLY A 127 -2.58 -5.08 -18.69
C GLY A 127 -1.19 -4.47 -18.42
N ALA A 128 -0.97 -3.20 -18.75
CA ALA A 128 0.30 -2.53 -18.54
C ALA A 128 0.59 -2.34 -17.04
N ALA A 129 1.80 -2.67 -16.60
CA ALA A 129 2.25 -2.37 -15.25
C ALA A 129 2.60 -0.88 -15.15
N LEU A 130 1.97 -0.18 -14.21
CA LEU A 130 2.26 1.22 -13.90
C LEU A 130 3.40 1.35 -12.88
N ALA A 131 3.43 0.47 -11.88
CA ALA A 131 4.48 0.44 -10.88
C ALA A 131 4.57 -0.94 -10.22
N GLU A 132 5.76 -1.28 -9.72
CA GLU A 132 6.03 -2.46 -8.93
C GLU A 132 6.96 -2.11 -7.78
N PHE A 133 6.59 -2.54 -6.57
CA PHE A 133 7.33 -2.30 -5.36
C PHE A 133 7.49 -3.61 -4.61
N GLU A 134 8.68 -3.85 -4.06
CA GLU A 134 8.92 -4.96 -3.17
C GLU A 134 9.82 -4.54 -2.00
N THR A 135 9.53 -5.10 -0.84
CA THR A 135 10.32 -4.91 0.37
C THR A 135 10.36 -6.21 1.17
N PRO A 136 11.47 -6.57 1.81
CA PRO A 136 11.47 -7.67 2.75
C PRO A 136 10.43 -7.41 3.86
N THR A 137 9.69 -8.43 4.25
CA THR A 137 8.83 -8.36 5.43
C THR A 137 9.68 -8.04 6.65
N GLN A 138 9.25 -7.04 7.41
CA GLN A 138 9.98 -6.52 8.55
C GLN A 138 9.52 -7.25 9.81
N VAL A 139 10.43 -7.71 10.67
CA VAL A 139 10.02 -8.23 11.98
C VAL A 139 9.86 -7.06 12.94
N THR A 140 8.78 -7.05 13.73
CA THR A 140 8.64 -6.04 14.79
C THR A 140 9.80 -6.23 15.77
N PRO A 141 10.67 -5.21 15.96
CA PRO A 141 11.80 -5.33 16.87
C PRO A 141 11.33 -5.65 18.28
N ALA A 142 11.98 -6.63 18.93
CA ALA A 142 11.58 -7.04 20.27
C ALA A 142 11.67 -5.87 21.26
N PRO A 143 10.87 -5.85 22.34
CA PRO A 143 10.93 -4.76 23.33
C PRO A 143 12.33 -4.57 23.95
N THR A 144 13.13 -5.62 23.94
CA THR A 144 14.52 -5.68 24.41
C THR A 144 15.54 -5.09 23.43
N GLU A 145 15.16 -4.81 22.18
CA GLU A 145 16.07 -4.23 21.19
C GLU A 145 16.28 -2.72 21.39
N SER A 146 17.44 -2.25 20.92
CA SER A 146 17.87 -0.88 21.14
C SER A 146 16.86 0.14 20.61
N PRO A 147 16.65 1.27 21.30
CA PRO A 147 15.74 2.32 20.85
C PRO A 147 16.07 2.86 19.45
N SER A 148 17.36 2.93 19.09
CA SER A 148 17.83 3.36 17.76
C SER A 148 17.44 2.38 16.66
N TRP A 149 17.52 1.07 16.93
CA TRP A 149 17.09 0.04 15.99
C TRP A 149 15.57 0.07 15.78
N ARG A 150 14.80 0.25 16.86
CA ARG A 150 13.35 0.47 16.79
C ARG A 150 12.98 1.71 15.98
N GLN A 151 13.72 2.81 16.14
CA GLN A 151 13.53 4.03 15.34
C GLN A 151 13.95 3.87 13.87
N PHE A 152 14.99 3.09 13.58
CA PHE A 152 15.42 2.80 12.22
C PHE A 152 14.36 1.98 11.46
N MET A 153 13.81 0.94 12.08
CA MET A 153 12.74 0.12 11.48
C MET A 153 11.46 0.93 11.23
N ALA A 154 11.16 1.90 12.11
CA ALA A 154 10.05 2.83 11.90
C ALA A 154 10.23 3.79 10.72
N ARG A 155 11.43 3.86 10.11
CA ARG A 155 11.78 4.79 9.03
C ARG A 155 11.83 4.18 7.62
N GLN A 156 11.66 2.87 7.46
CA GLN A 156 11.84 2.18 6.16
C GLN A 156 10.60 2.17 5.24
N GLY A 157 9.71 3.16 5.34
CA GLY A 157 8.39 3.12 4.68
C GLY A 157 8.32 3.71 3.27
N CYS A 158 9.09 4.75 2.96
CA CYS A 158 8.88 5.56 1.76
C CYS A 158 9.68 5.09 0.54
N PHE A 159 9.00 4.39 -0.36
CA PHE A 159 9.53 4.01 -1.67
C PHE A 159 9.00 4.99 -2.73
N LEU A 160 9.88 5.83 -3.27
CA LEU A 160 9.55 6.66 -4.43
C LEU A 160 9.65 5.78 -5.69
N ALA A 161 8.68 5.90 -6.61
CA ALA A 161 8.82 5.31 -7.93
C ALA A 161 10.13 5.82 -8.58
N PRO A 162 10.87 4.97 -9.33
CA PRO A 162 12.06 5.42 -10.01
C PRO A 162 11.70 6.58 -10.94
N ALA A 163 12.37 7.72 -10.77
CA ALA A 163 12.22 8.86 -11.66
C ALA A 163 12.81 8.47 -13.02
N GLU A 164 11.95 8.20 -14.00
CA GLU A 164 12.39 8.07 -15.39
C GLU A 164 13.12 9.37 -15.79
N HIS A 165 14.37 9.23 -16.24
CA HIS A 165 15.19 10.29 -16.84
C HIS A 165 15.11 10.19 -18.36
#